data_AF-A0A2J4JK92-F1
#
_entry.id   AF-A0A2J4JK92-F1
#
_cell.length_a   1.000
_cell.length_b   1.000
_cell.length_c   1.000
_cell.angle_alpha   90.00
_cell.angle_beta   90.00
_cell.angle_gamma   90.00
#
_symmetry.space_group_name_H-M   'P 1'
#
loop_
_entity.id
_entity.type
_entity.pdbx_description
1 polymer ?
#
loop_
_entity_poly.entity_id
_entity_poly.type
_entity_poly.pdbx_seq_one_letter_code
_entity_poly.pdbx_strand_id
1 'polypeptide(L)'
;MAQIRSKPFGVTKQGANVTEYILSNPGGLTVSVLDYGCIIKNIIVPAKNGPVDVVLGHDTMADYEDDFTSSGSTCCGAFVGRYANRIENATFSVGGKTYQLEANNGPNHLHGCFSRKLYRVKAFGDTLLMEAESPDGEDGFPGNLKLAVRYTLTEDNTFRMDYRVSSDADTIVNLTNHSYFNLNGEGDILGQKLRIYASNYLEGNNQTCPTGAILPVANTPMDFTEGKLIGRDIDTGFAQTTMVGGGYDHCFVIDRARGSSQSICAWVTSEKTGISMKLYTTQPGIQLYTGNFLQDCPTPGKGGVPMQKYGGFALETQHYPCSPSHPEFPTTVLRAGKVFRATTTLRFFTGKQCGKL
;
A
#
# COMPACT_ATOMS: atom_id res chain seq x y z
N MET A 1 -3.48 -26.41 -4.10
CA MET A 1 -4.18 -25.11 -4.15
C MET A 1 -4.26 -24.53 -2.74
N ALA A 2 -4.35 -23.21 -2.60
CA ALA A 2 -4.51 -22.59 -1.28
C ALA A 2 -5.86 -22.95 -0.64
N GLN A 3 -5.87 -23.08 0.68
CA GLN A 3 -7.08 -23.24 1.49
C GLN A 3 -7.49 -21.89 2.06
N ILE A 4 -8.80 -21.64 2.13
CA ILE A 4 -9.37 -20.45 2.76
C ILE A 4 -10.16 -20.89 3.99
N ARG A 5 -9.82 -20.33 5.16
CA ARG A 5 -10.56 -20.49 6.41
C ARG A 5 -11.01 -19.13 6.91
N SER A 6 -11.98 -19.10 7.80
CA SER A 6 -12.43 -17.85 8.43
C SER A 6 -12.68 -18.03 9.92
N LYS A 7 -12.54 -16.95 10.68
CA LYS A 7 -12.90 -16.87 12.11
C LYS A 7 -13.38 -15.46 12.44
N PRO A 8 -14.21 -15.28 13.48
CA PRO A 8 -14.52 -13.94 14.00
C PRO A 8 -13.25 -13.20 14.40
N PHE A 9 -13.15 -11.92 14.08
CA PHE A 9 -12.05 -11.05 14.48
C PHE A 9 -12.46 -10.07 15.58
N GLY A 10 -13.63 -9.45 15.44
CA GLY A 10 -14.13 -8.49 16.41
C GLY A 10 -15.40 -7.80 15.95
N VAL A 11 -15.73 -6.70 16.60
CA VAL A 11 -16.91 -5.89 16.31
C VAL A 11 -16.47 -4.43 16.21
N THR A 12 -16.96 -3.75 15.19
CA THR A 12 -16.77 -2.30 15.00
C THR A 12 -17.45 -1.50 16.11
N LYS A 13 -17.07 -0.23 16.33
CA LYS A 13 -17.77 0.67 17.27
C LYS A 13 -19.25 0.83 16.91
N GLN A 14 -19.60 0.69 15.64
CA GLN A 14 -20.98 0.76 15.15
C GLN A 14 -21.74 -0.58 15.27
N GLY A 15 -21.13 -1.61 15.84
CA GLY A 15 -21.78 -2.89 16.16
C GLY A 15 -21.77 -3.93 15.04
N ALA A 16 -21.10 -3.68 13.92
CA ALA A 16 -20.95 -4.65 12.84
C ALA A 16 -19.82 -5.66 13.13
N ASN A 17 -20.07 -6.94 12.86
CA ASN A 17 -19.10 -8.02 13.01
C ASN A 17 -18.03 -7.96 11.92
N VAL A 18 -16.79 -8.26 12.28
CA VAL A 18 -15.62 -8.32 11.39
C VAL A 18 -15.07 -9.74 11.41
N THR A 19 -14.73 -10.25 10.23
CA THR A 19 -14.23 -11.61 10.02
C THR A 19 -12.79 -11.58 9.52
N GLU A 20 -11.93 -12.41 10.11
CA GLU A 20 -10.59 -12.71 9.59
C GLU A 20 -10.67 -13.92 8.65
N TYR A 21 -10.21 -13.75 7.41
CA TYR A 21 -10.05 -14.79 6.42
C TYR A 21 -8.57 -15.15 6.27
N ILE A 22 -8.25 -16.43 6.30
CA ILE A 22 -6.89 -16.96 6.31
C ILE A 22 -6.69 -17.79 5.04
N LEU A 23 -5.83 -17.31 4.14
CA LEU A 23 -5.39 -18.02 2.95
C LEU A 23 -4.06 -18.72 3.26
N SER A 24 -3.99 -20.04 3.09
CA SER A 24 -2.76 -20.81 3.34
C SER A 24 -2.43 -21.70 2.16
N ASN A 25 -1.19 -21.67 1.67
CA ASN A 25 -0.73 -22.57 0.61
C ASN A 25 0.01 -23.80 1.19
N PRO A 26 0.20 -24.87 0.39
CA PRO A 26 0.95 -26.06 0.83
C PRO A 26 2.42 -25.79 1.17
N GLY A 27 3.00 -24.69 0.65
CA GLY A 27 4.37 -24.25 0.92
C GLY A 27 4.56 -23.57 2.29
N GLY A 28 3.49 -23.36 3.05
CA GLY A 28 3.51 -22.78 4.40
C GLY A 28 3.33 -21.26 4.45
N LEU A 29 3.25 -20.57 3.31
CA LEU A 29 2.89 -19.15 3.29
C LEU A 29 1.42 -19.00 3.69
N THR A 30 1.16 -18.13 4.66
CA THR A 30 -0.20 -17.80 5.12
C THR A 30 -0.42 -16.31 5.08
N VAL A 31 -1.60 -15.89 4.60
CA VAL A 31 -2.02 -14.49 4.56
C VAL A 31 -3.38 -14.38 5.26
N SER A 32 -3.45 -13.57 6.31
CA SER A 32 -4.71 -13.22 6.99
C SER A 32 -5.21 -11.87 6.51
N VAL A 33 -6.49 -11.78 6.17
CA VAL A 33 -7.14 -10.55 5.71
C VAL A 33 -8.45 -10.32 6.44
N LEU A 34 -8.83 -9.06 6.66
CA LEU A 34 -10.10 -8.68 7.27
C LEU A 34 -11.11 -8.24 6.21
N ASP A 35 -12.39 -8.53 6.43
CA ASP A 35 -13.49 -7.95 5.64
C ASP A 35 -13.73 -6.46 5.94
N TYR A 36 -13.09 -5.92 6.98
CA TYR A 36 -12.95 -4.49 7.21
C TYR A 36 -11.71 -3.94 6.49
N GLY A 37 -11.88 -2.90 5.67
CA GLY A 37 -10.81 -2.22 4.93
C GLY A 37 -10.05 -3.08 3.93
N CYS A 38 -10.49 -4.32 3.68
CA CYS A 38 -9.71 -5.37 3.02
C CYS A 38 -8.28 -5.49 3.60
N ILE A 39 -8.14 -5.28 4.91
CA ILE A 39 -6.84 -5.18 5.58
C ILE A 39 -6.07 -6.49 5.43
N ILE A 40 -4.80 -6.41 5.04
CA ILE A 40 -3.85 -7.51 5.20
C ILE A 40 -3.30 -7.45 6.62
N LYS A 41 -3.85 -8.32 7.48
CA LYS A 41 -3.51 -8.36 8.89
C LYS A 41 -2.18 -9.09 9.13
N ASN A 42 -1.93 -10.21 8.47
CA ASN A 42 -0.71 -11.00 8.64
C ASN A 42 -0.22 -11.52 7.28
N ILE A 43 1.09 -11.57 7.09
CA ILE A 43 1.75 -12.35 6.03
C ILE A 43 2.83 -13.17 6.70
N ILE A 44 2.52 -14.43 6.98
CA ILE A 44 3.42 -15.35 7.68
C ILE A 44 4.24 -16.13 6.66
N VAL A 45 5.52 -15.78 6.52
CA VAL A 45 6.45 -16.38 5.58
C VAL A 45 7.26 -17.47 6.29
N PRO A 46 7.32 -18.71 5.76
CA PRO A 46 8.14 -19.78 6.35
C PRO A 46 9.62 -19.49 6.13
N ALA A 47 10.38 -19.24 7.21
CA ALA A 47 11.81 -18.94 7.16
C ALA A 47 12.66 -19.97 7.93
N LYS A 48 13.99 -19.85 7.80
CA LYS A 48 14.96 -20.83 8.32
C LYS A 48 14.82 -21.08 9.83
N ASN A 49 14.53 -20.03 10.60
CA ASN A 49 14.44 -20.08 12.06
C ASN A 49 12.99 -20.10 12.57
N GLY A 50 12.05 -20.48 11.71
CA GLY A 50 10.61 -20.45 11.99
C GLY A 50 9.86 -19.45 11.11
N PRO A 51 8.52 -19.48 11.17
CA PRO A 51 7.67 -18.54 10.44
C PRO A 51 7.87 -17.10 10.95
N VAL A 52 7.84 -16.14 10.03
CA VAL A 52 7.98 -14.70 10.33
C VAL A 52 6.76 -13.98 9.77
N ASP A 53 6.07 -13.19 10.61
CA ASP A 53 5.05 -12.26 10.13
C ASP A 53 5.74 -11.01 9.59
N VAL A 54 5.67 -10.80 8.28
CA VAL A 54 6.46 -9.76 7.60
C VAL A 54 5.72 -8.45 7.42
N VAL A 55 4.53 -8.30 8.00
CA VAL A 55 3.77 -7.03 7.97
C VAL A 55 3.46 -6.53 9.37
N LEU A 56 3.43 -5.22 9.54
CA LEU A 56 2.88 -4.59 10.75
C LEU A 56 1.36 -4.68 10.77
N GLY A 57 0.75 -4.22 11.86
CA GLY A 57 -0.70 -4.16 12.04
C GLY A 57 -1.04 -4.15 13.53
N HIS A 58 -2.31 -4.42 13.83
CA HIS A 58 -2.83 -4.49 15.19
C HIS A 58 -3.46 -5.85 15.49
N ASP A 59 -3.66 -6.14 16.78
CA ASP A 59 -4.21 -7.42 17.25
C ASP A 59 -5.74 -7.41 17.36
N THR A 60 -6.37 -6.25 17.56
CA THR A 60 -7.82 -6.14 17.79
C THR A 60 -8.51 -5.24 16.78
N MET A 61 -9.82 -5.42 16.60
CA MET A 61 -10.62 -4.54 15.76
C MET A 61 -10.67 -3.11 16.30
N ALA A 62 -10.74 -2.94 17.63
CA ALA A 62 -10.75 -1.61 18.24
C ALA A 62 -9.48 -0.81 17.88
N ASP A 63 -8.31 -1.46 17.93
CA ASP A 63 -7.04 -0.82 17.59
C ASP A 63 -6.99 -0.37 16.11
N TYR A 64 -7.53 -1.17 15.19
CA TYR A 64 -7.63 -0.78 13.77
C TYR A 64 -8.56 0.43 13.58
N GLU A 65 -9.71 0.47 14.26
CA GLU A 65 -10.61 1.63 14.13
C GLU A 65 -10.02 2.89 14.74
N ASP A 66 -9.38 2.77 15.90
CA ASP A 66 -8.72 3.89 16.57
C ASP A 66 -7.56 4.42 15.73
N ASP A 67 -6.74 3.56 15.12
CA ASP A 67 -5.72 3.96 14.15
C ASP A 67 -6.36 4.69 12.95
N PHE A 68 -7.36 4.09 12.31
CA PHE A 68 -7.94 4.59 11.05
C PHE A 68 -8.78 5.86 11.20
N THR A 69 -9.17 6.20 12.42
CA THR A 69 -9.92 7.43 12.72
C THR A 69 -9.06 8.51 13.38
N SER A 70 -7.78 8.24 13.63
CA SER A 70 -6.86 9.22 14.20
C SER A 70 -6.24 10.15 13.15
N SER A 71 -5.76 11.32 13.59
CA SER A 71 -5.03 12.26 12.74
C SER A 71 -3.65 11.75 12.29
N GLY A 72 -3.12 10.73 12.97
CA GLY A 72 -1.84 10.07 12.66
C GLY A 72 -2.05 8.70 12.00
N SER A 73 -3.21 8.48 11.37
CA SER A 73 -3.59 7.17 10.85
C SER A 73 -2.51 6.54 9.99
N THR A 74 -2.13 5.32 10.34
CA THR A 74 -1.15 4.56 9.56
C THR A 74 -1.79 3.89 8.33
N CYS A 75 -3.11 3.67 8.35
CA CYS A 75 -3.83 2.84 7.37
C CYS A 75 -3.21 1.44 7.19
N CYS A 76 -2.58 0.89 8.23
CA CYS A 76 -1.74 -0.30 8.12
C CYS A 76 -2.48 -1.49 7.48
N GLY A 77 -1.94 -1.96 6.35
CA GLY A 77 -2.45 -3.11 5.62
C GLY A 77 -3.74 -2.88 4.85
N ALA A 78 -4.33 -1.68 4.90
CA ALA A 78 -5.63 -1.42 4.30
C ALA A 78 -5.58 -1.32 2.77
N PHE A 79 -6.71 -1.63 2.13
CA PHE A 79 -7.01 -1.19 0.76
C PHE A 79 -7.42 0.29 0.79
N VAL A 80 -6.67 1.11 0.07
CA VAL A 80 -6.77 2.57 0.11
C VAL A 80 -7.43 3.09 -1.16
N GLY A 81 -8.34 4.05 -0.99
CA GLY A 81 -9.12 4.69 -2.03
C GLY A 81 -10.25 5.55 -1.45
N ARG A 82 -11.04 6.28 -2.24
CA ARG A 82 -11.10 6.29 -3.71
C ARG A 82 -9.84 6.81 -4.39
N TYR A 83 -9.05 7.61 -3.67
CA TYR A 83 -7.78 8.14 -4.13
C TYR A 83 -6.66 7.90 -3.10
N ALA A 84 -5.70 7.05 -3.45
CA ALA A 84 -4.49 6.84 -2.69
C ALA A 84 -3.51 8.01 -2.81
N ASN A 85 -2.82 8.28 -1.70
CA ASN A 85 -1.93 9.43 -1.51
C ASN A 85 -2.68 10.77 -1.58
N ARG A 86 -1.96 11.87 -1.82
CA ARG A 86 -2.48 13.22 -1.67
C ARG A 86 -3.20 13.73 -2.91
N ILE A 87 -4.23 14.54 -2.69
CA ILE A 87 -4.79 15.49 -3.63
C ILE A 87 -4.51 16.89 -3.07
N GLU A 88 -3.73 17.67 -3.81
CA GLU A 88 -3.31 19.01 -3.40
C GLU A 88 -4.52 19.93 -3.20
N ASN A 89 -4.50 20.73 -2.13
CA ASN A 89 -5.57 21.65 -1.72
C ASN A 89 -6.95 20.98 -1.52
N ALA A 90 -6.97 19.65 -1.38
CA ALA A 90 -8.18 18.84 -1.27
C ALA A 90 -9.20 19.14 -2.39
N THR A 91 -8.74 19.49 -3.59
CA THR A 91 -9.61 19.90 -4.70
C THR A 91 -9.18 19.25 -6.00
N PHE A 92 -10.14 18.96 -6.87
CA PHE A 92 -9.87 18.49 -8.23
C PHE A 92 -10.99 18.87 -9.18
N SER A 93 -10.73 18.76 -10.47
CA SER A 93 -11.76 18.97 -11.50
C SER A 93 -11.91 17.76 -12.41
N VAL A 94 -13.14 17.37 -12.69
CA VAL A 94 -13.48 16.31 -13.64
C VAL A 94 -14.80 16.64 -14.35
N GLY A 95 -14.90 16.36 -15.65
CA GLY A 95 -16.12 16.66 -16.42
C GLY A 95 -16.51 18.14 -16.44
N GLY A 96 -15.54 19.05 -16.31
CA GLY A 96 -15.78 20.50 -16.27
C GLY A 96 -16.36 21.04 -14.95
N LYS A 97 -16.44 20.21 -13.90
CA LYS A 97 -16.84 20.60 -12.55
C LYS A 97 -15.68 20.47 -11.58
N THR A 98 -15.62 21.38 -10.61
CA THR A 98 -14.66 21.34 -9.50
C THR A 98 -15.31 20.74 -8.27
N TYR A 99 -14.59 19.87 -7.58
CA TYR A 99 -15.02 19.16 -6.38
C TYR A 99 -14.10 19.53 -5.23
N GLN A 100 -14.68 19.85 -4.08
CA GLN A 100 -13.95 20.11 -2.85
C GLN A 100 -14.11 18.90 -1.92
N LEU A 101 -12.99 18.37 -1.46
CA LEU A 101 -12.90 17.25 -0.53
C LEU A 101 -12.59 17.78 0.88
N GLU A 102 -12.73 16.88 1.85
CA GLU A 102 -12.26 17.13 3.22
C GLU A 102 -10.73 17.32 3.23
N ALA A 103 -10.25 18.40 3.82
CA ALA A 103 -8.83 18.62 4.07
C ALA A 103 -8.41 17.86 5.34
N ASN A 104 -8.17 16.56 5.20
CA ASN A 104 -7.83 15.66 6.32
C ASN A 104 -6.30 15.52 6.57
N ASN A 105 -5.46 16.18 5.75
CA ASN A 105 -4.02 16.23 5.94
C ASN A 105 -3.49 17.64 5.64
N GLY A 106 -3.52 18.52 6.65
CA GLY A 106 -3.23 19.93 6.45
C GLY A 106 -4.23 20.54 5.45
N PRO A 107 -3.79 21.22 4.39
CA PRO A 107 -4.69 21.71 3.33
C PRO A 107 -5.08 20.64 2.30
N ASN A 108 -4.51 19.44 2.37
CA ASN A 108 -4.64 18.40 1.36
C ASN A 108 -5.63 17.32 1.78
N HIS A 109 -6.09 16.53 0.81
CA HIS A 109 -6.86 15.31 1.05
C HIS A 109 -5.95 14.09 0.88
N LEU A 110 -6.02 13.13 1.80
CA LEU A 110 -5.17 11.96 1.88
C LEU A 110 -5.99 10.67 2.04
N HIS A 111 -5.71 9.68 1.20
CA HIS A 111 -6.10 8.26 1.31
C HIS A 111 -7.60 7.89 1.26
N GLY A 112 -8.54 8.84 1.32
CA GLY A 112 -9.99 8.56 1.28
C GLY A 112 -10.46 7.60 2.39
N CYS A 113 -11.66 7.03 2.24
CA CYS A 113 -12.33 6.26 3.28
C CYS A 113 -12.34 4.73 3.08
N PHE A 114 -11.78 4.19 2.00
CA PHE A 114 -11.94 2.75 1.69
C PHE A 114 -11.37 1.82 2.76
N SER A 115 -10.38 2.30 3.52
CA SER A 115 -9.79 1.60 4.66
C SER A 115 -10.79 1.36 5.81
N ARG A 116 -11.86 2.15 5.89
CA ARG A 116 -12.86 2.11 6.98
C ARG A 116 -14.17 1.40 6.60
N LYS A 117 -14.24 0.82 5.40
CA LYS A 117 -15.44 0.16 4.88
C LYS A 117 -15.49 -1.32 5.26
N LEU A 118 -16.70 -1.84 5.41
CA LEU A 118 -16.96 -3.28 5.39
C LEU A 118 -17.20 -3.76 3.96
N TYR A 119 -16.64 -4.93 3.66
CA TYR A 119 -16.74 -5.56 2.36
C TYR A 119 -17.48 -6.88 2.48
N ARG A 120 -18.38 -7.13 1.54
CA ARG A 120 -19.00 -8.44 1.39
C ARG A 120 -18.00 -9.41 0.80
N VAL A 121 -17.85 -10.57 1.42
CA VAL A 121 -16.84 -11.56 1.01
C VAL A 121 -17.47 -12.76 0.31
N LYS A 122 -16.80 -13.24 -0.74
CA LYS A 122 -17.06 -14.51 -1.43
C LYS A 122 -15.75 -15.27 -1.56
N ALA A 123 -15.70 -16.50 -1.03
CA ALA A 123 -14.56 -17.40 -1.20
C ALA A 123 -14.90 -18.48 -2.23
N PHE A 124 -14.00 -18.74 -3.17
CA PHE A 124 -14.14 -19.82 -4.16
C PHE A 124 -12.77 -20.28 -4.65
N GLY A 125 -12.51 -21.60 -4.62
CA GLY A 125 -11.20 -22.14 -4.93
C GLY A 125 -10.11 -21.56 -4.03
N ASP A 126 -9.09 -20.96 -4.65
CA ASP A 126 -7.95 -20.28 -4.02
C ASP A 126 -8.13 -18.74 -3.93
N THR A 127 -9.35 -18.26 -4.18
CA THR A 127 -9.65 -16.85 -4.38
C THR A 127 -10.61 -16.34 -3.32
N LEU A 128 -10.25 -15.20 -2.71
CA LEU A 128 -11.11 -14.40 -1.85
C LEU A 128 -11.48 -13.11 -2.58
N LEU A 129 -12.77 -12.92 -2.86
CA LEU A 129 -13.32 -11.71 -3.48
C LEU A 129 -14.05 -10.88 -2.43
N MET A 130 -13.67 -9.61 -2.33
CA MET A 130 -14.26 -8.63 -1.42
C MET A 130 -14.87 -7.49 -2.21
N GLU A 131 -16.15 -7.23 -1.98
CA GLU A 131 -16.95 -6.30 -2.76
C GLU A 131 -17.64 -5.28 -1.86
N ALA A 132 -17.66 -4.03 -2.27
CA ALA A 132 -18.39 -2.96 -1.60
C ALA A 132 -18.85 -1.91 -2.62
N GLU A 133 -19.61 -0.94 -2.16
CA GLU A 133 -20.00 0.23 -2.95
C GLU A 133 -19.51 1.51 -2.26
N SER A 134 -19.24 2.53 -3.07
CA SER A 134 -18.92 3.89 -2.64
C SER A 134 -19.94 4.81 -3.30
N PRO A 135 -21.00 5.23 -2.58
CA PRO A 135 -22.05 6.06 -3.15
C PRO A 135 -21.53 7.38 -3.73
N ASP A 136 -22.31 8.00 -4.62
CA ASP A 136 -22.08 9.36 -5.06
C ASP A 136 -21.96 10.32 -3.87
N GLY A 137 -20.94 11.18 -3.88
CA GLY A 137 -20.66 12.15 -2.82
C GLY A 137 -19.91 11.60 -1.61
N GLU A 138 -19.61 10.30 -1.54
CA GLU A 138 -18.79 9.75 -0.45
C GLU A 138 -17.36 10.31 -0.50
N ASP A 139 -16.87 10.84 0.63
CA ASP A 139 -15.68 11.70 0.74
C ASP A 139 -15.64 12.90 -0.24
N GLY A 140 -16.79 13.29 -0.80
CA GLY A 140 -16.90 14.38 -1.78
C GLY A 140 -16.62 13.97 -3.24
N PHE A 141 -16.41 12.68 -3.54
CA PHE A 141 -16.16 12.21 -4.90
C PHE A 141 -17.46 11.95 -5.68
N PRO A 142 -17.56 12.32 -6.97
CA PRO A 142 -18.75 12.07 -7.78
C PRO A 142 -18.84 10.61 -8.24
N GLY A 143 -20.08 10.13 -8.43
CA GLY A 143 -20.42 8.84 -9.01
C GLY A 143 -20.44 7.70 -7.99
N ASN A 144 -21.42 6.81 -8.15
CA ASN A 144 -21.48 5.54 -7.43
C ASN A 144 -20.39 4.62 -7.97
N LEU A 145 -19.46 4.19 -7.10
CA LEU A 145 -18.41 3.26 -7.40
C LEU A 145 -18.78 1.85 -6.95
N LYS A 146 -18.60 0.86 -7.83
CA LYS A 146 -18.58 -0.56 -7.45
C LYS A 146 -17.14 -0.99 -7.25
N LEU A 147 -16.85 -1.56 -6.08
CA LEU A 147 -15.52 -1.97 -5.65
C LEU A 147 -15.40 -3.49 -5.67
N ALA A 148 -14.29 -3.99 -6.19
CA ALA A 148 -13.91 -5.38 -6.07
C ALA A 148 -12.40 -5.50 -5.83
N VAL A 149 -12.04 -6.09 -4.70
CA VAL A 149 -10.67 -6.47 -4.33
C VAL A 149 -10.61 -7.98 -4.32
N ARG A 150 -9.69 -8.55 -5.10
CA ARG A 150 -9.50 -9.99 -5.17
C ARG A 150 -8.12 -10.34 -4.65
N TYR A 151 -8.08 -11.24 -3.68
CA TYR A 151 -6.87 -11.84 -3.14
C TYR A 151 -6.76 -13.29 -3.56
N THR A 152 -5.61 -13.67 -4.12
CA THR A 152 -5.29 -15.03 -4.52
C THR A 152 -3.93 -15.39 -3.97
N LEU A 153 -3.82 -16.59 -3.39
CA LEU A 153 -2.56 -17.14 -2.91
C LEU A 153 -2.22 -18.40 -3.70
N THR A 154 -1.10 -18.40 -4.39
CA THR A 154 -0.67 -19.53 -5.23
C THR A 154 0.29 -20.45 -4.48
N GLU A 155 0.56 -21.63 -5.06
CA GLU A 155 1.50 -22.62 -4.51
C GLU A 155 2.96 -22.15 -4.56
N ASP A 156 3.32 -21.24 -5.48
CA ASP A 156 4.68 -20.73 -5.64
C ASP A 156 4.99 -19.50 -4.77
N ASN A 157 4.31 -19.39 -3.62
CA ASN A 157 4.43 -18.31 -2.64
C ASN A 157 4.15 -16.91 -3.24
N THR A 158 3.20 -16.83 -4.17
CA THR A 158 2.76 -15.58 -4.76
C THR A 158 1.41 -15.16 -4.16
N PHE A 159 1.41 -14.02 -3.49
CA PHE A 159 0.18 -13.34 -3.07
C PHE A 159 -0.16 -12.24 -4.07
N ARG A 160 -1.33 -12.38 -4.73
CA ARG A 160 -1.80 -11.47 -5.78
C ARG A 160 -3.01 -10.69 -5.30
N MET A 161 -2.96 -9.39 -5.56
CA MET A 161 -4.04 -8.43 -5.32
C MET A 161 -4.50 -7.88 -6.66
N ASP A 162 -5.78 -8.09 -7.01
CA ASP A 162 -6.40 -7.45 -8.16
C ASP A 162 -7.49 -6.48 -7.71
N TYR A 163 -7.43 -5.25 -8.19
CA TYR A 163 -8.43 -4.22 -7.99
C TYR A 163 -9.23 -4.04 -9.26
N ARG A 164 -10.56 -3.97 -9.12
CA ARG A 164 -11.47 -3.65 -10.21
C ARG A 164 -12.53 -2.69 -9.70
N VAL A 165 -12.62 -1.52 -10.31
CA VAL A 165 -13.67 -0.55 -9.99
C VAL A 165 -14.34 0.00 -11.24
N SER A 166 -15.60 0.39 -11.11
CA SER A 166 -16.38 1.04 -12.16
C SER A 166 -17.28 2.11 -11.55
N SER A 167 -17.53 3.18 -12.30
CA SER A 167 -18.41 4.28 -11.88
C SER A 167 -19.54 4.51 -12.88
N ASP A 168 -20.66 5.01 -12.40
CA ASP A 168 -21.77 5.52 -13.23
C ASP A 168 -21.62 7.00 -13.61
N ALA A 169 -20.63 7.71 -13.06
CA ALA A 169 -20.26 9.07 -13.45
C ALA A 169 -18.75 9.18 -13.71
N ASP A 170 -18.33 10.28 -14.31
CA ASP A 170 -16.91 10.60 -14.40
C ASP A 170 -16.36 10.94 -13.01
N THR A 171 -15.25 10.31 -12.63
CA THR A 171 -14.63 10.47 -11.32
C THR A 171 -13.10 10.31 -11.43
N ILE A 172 -12.39 10.40 -10.30
CA ILE A 172 -10.95 10.06 -10.23
C ILE A 172 -10.75 8.83 -9.35
N VAL A 173 -9.78 8.00 -9.70
CA VAL A 173 -9.46 6.75 -9.00
C VAL A 173 -7.95 6.59 -8.92
N ASN A 174 -7.46 6.33 -7.72
CA ASN A 174 -6.11 5.82 -7.49
C ASN A 174 -6.17 4.83 -6.32
N LEU A 175 -5.69 3.61 -6.52
CA LEU A 175 -5.91 2.50 -5.59
C LEU A 175 -4.60 1.80 -5.26
N THR A 176 -4.42 1.45 -3.99
CA THR A 176 -3.25 0.72 -3.50
C THR A 176 -3.61 -0.11 -2.27
N ASN A 177 -2.63 -0.88 -1.78
CA ASN A 177 -2.64 -1.45 -0.44
C ASN A 177 -1.51 -0.83 0.38
N HIS A 178 -1.78 -0.51 1.65
CA HIS A 178 -0.87 0.21 2.53
C HIS A 178 -0.25 -0.70 3.62
N SER A 179 0.13 -1.93 3.26
CA SER A 179 0.92 -2.79 4.14
C SER A 179 2.31 -2.20 4.41
N TYR A 180 2.67 -2.14 5.69
CA TYR A 180 4.04 -1.88 6.13
C TYR A 180 4.76 -3.21 6.30
N PHE A 181 5.83 -3.40 5.58
CA PHE A 181 6.65 -4.60 5.60
C PHE A 181 7.83 -4.45 6.57
N ASN A 182 8.15 -5.54 7.24
CA ASN A 182 9.42 -5.74 7.91
C ASN A 182 9.81 -7.21 7.75
N LEU A 183 10.75 -7.52 6.85
CA LEU A 183 11.13 -8.91 6.56
C LEU A 183 11.90 -9.58 7.71
N ASN A 184 12.25 -8.84 8.77
CA ASN A 184 12.76 -9.38 10.02
C ASN A 184 11.65 -9.82 10.98
N GLY A 185 10.42 -9.32 10.80
CA GLY A 185 9.28 -9.48 11.70
C GLY A 185 9.33 -8.64 12.98
N GLU A 186 10.43 -7.93 13.21
CA GLU A 186 10.67 -7.14 14.42
C GLU A 186 11.77 -6.10 14.19
N GLY A 187 11.91 -5.15 15.12
CA GLY A 187 12.94 -4.13 15.09
C GLY A 187 12.76 -3.15 13.93
N ASP A 188 13.85 -2.52 13.51
CA ASP A 188 13.84 -1.59 12.37
C ASP A 188 14.08 -2.28 11.01
N ILE A 189 13.85 -1.50 9.94
CA ILE A 189 14.03 -1.92 8.55
C ILE A 189 15.37 -1.49 7.93
N LEU A 190 16.23 -0.80 8.67
CA LEU A 190 17.38 -0.08 8.13
C LEU A 190 18.42 -1.02 7.50
N GLY A 191 18.57 -2.22 8.06
CA GLY A 191 19.48 -3.26 7.58
C GLY A 191 18.92 -4.12 6.43
N GLN A 192 17.70 -3.87 5.95
CA GLN A 192 17.13 -4.61 4.82
C GLN A 192 17.61 -4.01 3.49
N LYS A 193 17.93 -4.84 2.51
CA LYS A 193 18.39 -4.39 1.18
C LYS A 193 17.19 -4.24 0.25
N LEU A 194 16.99 -3.04 -0.29
CA LEU A 194 15.92 -2.69 -1.22
C LEU A 194 16.51 -2.30 -2.57
N ARG A 195 15.91 -2.78 -3.65
CA ARG A 195 16.06 -2.27 -5.02
C ARG A 195 14.72 -1.82 -5.54
N ILE A 196 14.70 -0.67 -6.21
CA ILE A 196 13.54 -0.15 -6.92
C ILE A 196 13.91 -0.04 -8.40
N TYR A 197 13.07 -0.57 -9.27
CA TYR A 197 13.25 -0.50 -10.72
C TYR A 197 12.66 0.81 -11.23
N ALA A 198 13.34 1.91 -10.90
CA ALA A 198 12.92 3.27 -11.21
C ALA A 198 14.14 4.18 -11.38
N SER A 199 14.27 4.80 -12.54
CA SER A 199 15.33 5.77 -12.84
C SER A 199 14.96 7.20 -12.45
N ASN A 200 13.68 7.43 -12.10
CA ASN A 200 13.16 8.73 -11.71
C ASN A 200 12.26 8.65 -10.47
N TYR A 201 12.11 9.78 -9.78
CA TYR A 201 11.17 9.98 -8.68
C TYR A 201 10.48 11.34 -8.81
N LEU A 202 9.36 11.52 -8.11
CA LEU A 202 8.66 12.80 -8.06
C LEU A 202 9.23 13.67 -6.94
N GLU A 203 9.60 14.90 -7.27
CA GLU A 203 10.01 15.89 -6.26
C GLU A 203 8.82 16.28 -5.40
N GLY A 204 8.94 16.12 -4.08
CA GLY A 204 7.96 16.59 -3.10
C GLY A 204 8.19 18.04 -2.69
N ASN A 205 7.11 18.72 -2.30
CA ASN A 205 7.08 20.02 -1.63
C ASN A 205 6.90 19.87 -0.10
N ASN A 206 7.02 20.94 0.68
CA ASN A 206 6.97 20.88 2.16
C ASN A 206 5.64 20.35 2.75
N GLN A 207 4.62 20.11 1.93
CA GLN A 207 3.37 19.45 2.30
C GLN A 207 3.32 17.99 1.80
N THR A 208 4.45 17.44 1.35
CA THR A 208 4.62 16.11 0.78
C THR A 208 3.76 15.83 -0.46
N CYS A 209 3.38 16.89 -1.17
CA CYS A 209 2.75 16.82 -2.50
C CYS A 209 3.83 16.96 -3.59
N PRO A 210 3.71 16.26 -4.74
CA PRO A 210 4.60 16.50 -5.87
C PRO A 210 4.57 17.95 -6.36
N THR A 211 5.70 18.46 -6.83
CA THR A 211 5.80 19.78 -7.49
C THR A 211 5.41 19.74 -8.97
N GLY A 212 5.26 18.54 -9.53
CA GLY A 212 5.20 18.27 -10.98
C GLY A 212 6.55 17.86 -11.57
N ALA A 213 7.66 18.14 -10.88
CA ALA A 213 8.99 17.76 -11.36
C ALA A 213 9.26 16.25 -11.22
N ILE A 214 9.72 15.64 -12.31
CA ILE A 214 10.21 14.27 -12.36
C ILE A 214 11.74 14.32 -12.42
N LEU A 215 12.40 13.93 -11.34
CA LEU A 215 13.85 14.06 -11.19
C LEU A 215 14.57 12.71 -11.35
N PRO A 216 15.81 12.69 -11.86
CA PRO A 216 16.62 11.47 -11.89
C PRO A 216 17.00 11.04 -10.47
N VAL A 217 17.01 9.72 -10.23
CA VAL A 217 17.52 9.18 -8.95
C VAL A 217 19.04 9.15 -8.89
N ALA A 218 19.70 9.06 -10.04
CA ALA A 218 21.15 8.89 -10.15
C ALA A 218 21.91 9.98 -9.37
N ASN A 219 22.94 9.55 -8.62
CA ASN A 219 23.77 10.41 -7.76
C ASN A 219 23.00 11.13 -6.64
N THR A 220 21.86 10.58 -6.20
CA THR A 220 21.10 11.07 -5.03
C THR A 220 20.84 9.96 -4.02
N PRO A 221 20.45 10.28 -2.78
CA PRO A 221 19.92 9.30 -1.82
C PRO A 221 18.70 8.53 -2.33
N MET A 222 18.03 8.98 -3.38
CA MET A 222 16.90 8.27 -3.97
C MET A 222 17.35 7.08 -4.84
N ASP A 223 18.65 6.93 -5.13
CA ASP A 223 19.12 5.86 -6.02
C ASP A 223 19.07 4.47 -5.34
N PHE A 224 18.04 3.70 -5.69
CA PHE A 224 17.88 2.29 -5.33
C PHE A 224 18.05 1.36 -6.54
N THR A 225 18.57 1.85 -7.68
CA THR A 225 18.57 1.11 -8.95
C THR A 225 19.45 -0.15 -8.93
N GLU A 226 20.58 -0.11 -8.22
CA GLU A 226 21.48 -1.26 -7.99
C GLU A 226 21.22 -1.99 -6.66
N GLY A 227 20.23 -1.52 -5.89
CA GLY A 227 19.91 -2.04 -4.59
C GLY A 227 20.89 -1.61 -3.49
N LYS A 228 20.35 -1.24 -2.32
CA LYS A 228 21.13 -0.81 -1.15
C LYS A 228 20.38 -1.09 0.14
N LEU A 229 21.10 -1.03 1.26
CA LEU A 229 20.44 -1.02 2.57
C LEU A 229 19.54 0.22 2.65
N ILE A 230 18.31 0.05 3.15
CA ILE A 230 17.36 1.16 3.26
C ILE A 230 17.96 2.28 4.12
N GLY A 231 18.68 1.92 5.19
CA GLY A 231 19.33 2.87 6.09
C GLY A 231 20.58 3.56 5.54
N ARG A 232 21.13 3.16 4.37
CA ARG A 232 22.44 3.65 3.89
C ARG A 232 22.48 5.18 3.77
N ASP A 233 21.45 5.75 3.13
CA ASP A 233 21.39 7.18 2.79
C ASP A 233 20.17 7.88 3.42
N ILE A 234 19.53 7.25 4.41
CA ILE A 234 18.21 7.65 4.93
C ILE A 234 18.20 9.02 5.63
N ASP A 235 19.34 9.43 6.18
CA ASP A 235 19.50 10.68 6.92
C ASP A 235 20.84 11.35 6.57
N THR A 236 20.92 11.86 5.34
CA THR A 236 22.13 12.50 4.78
C THR A 236 22.02 14.02 4.71
N GLY A 237 20.94 14.60 5.26
CA GLY A 237 20.60 16.02 5.10
C GLY A 237 20.07 16.40 3.70
N PHE A 238 19.80 15.41 2.84
CA PHE A 238 19.19 15.66 1.53
C PHE A 238 17.76 16.19 1.71
N ALA A 239 17.45 17.31 1.05
CA ALA A 239 16.24 18.09 1.30
C ALA A 239 14.96 17.22 1.25
N GLN A 240 14.86 16.34 0.25
CA GLN A 240 13.72 15.45 0.06
C GLN A 240 13.55 14.43 1.20
N THR A 241 14.64 13.90 1.78
CA THR A 241 14.53 12.99 2.92
C THR A 241 14.26 13.73 4.23
N THR A 242 14.80 14.95 4.38
CA THR A 242 14.62 15.75 5.61
C THR A 242 13.20 16.28 5.75
N MET A 243 12.61 16.76 4.67
CA MET A 243 11.26 17.36 4.68
C MET A 243 10.14 16.37 5.03
N VAL A 244 10.37 15.06 4.86
CA VAL A 244 9.42 13.99 5.17
C VAL A 244 9.63 13.39 6.57
N GLY A 245 10.30 14.12 7.46
CA GLY A 245 10.57 13.70 8.84
C GLY A 245 11.81 12.82 9.01
N GLY A 246 12.70 12.77 8.01
CA GLY A 246 13.86 11.86 7.99
C GLY A 246 13.44 10.46 7.57
N GLY A 247 13.85 10.05 6.36
CA GLY A 247 13.36 8.86 5.69
C GLY A 247 13.00 9.10 4.24
N TYR A 248 12.28 8.15 3.65
CA TYR A 248 11.69 8.29 2.33
C TYR A 248 10.16 8.32 2.49
N ASP A 249 9.51 9.21 1.75
CA ASP A 249 8.06 9.24 1.51
C ASP A 249 7.82 9.78 0.10
N HIS A 250 8.27 9.03 -0.92
CA HIS A 250 8.28 9.51 -2.31
C HIS A 250 7.74 8.48 -3.29
N CYS A 251 7.12 9.00 -4.35
CA CYS A 251 6.70 8.19 -5.49
C CYS A 251 7.86 8.04 -6.48
N PHE A 252 8.25 6.80 -6.73
CA PHE A 252 9.20 6.42 -7.77
C PHE A 252 8.45 6.08 -9.06
N VAL A 253 8.98 6.56 -10.19
CA VAL A 253 8.44 6.31 -11.53
C VAL A 253 8.97 4.97 -12.01
N ILE A 254 8.09 3.98 -12.16
CA ILE A 254 8.50 2.61 -12.48
C ILE A 254 9.03 2.54 -13.92
N ASP A 255 10.25 2.03 -14.07
CA ASP A 255 10.84 1.74 -15.37
C ASP A 255 10.12 0.54 -16.00
N ARG A 256 9.37 0.79 -17.06
CA ARG A 256 8.61 -0.25 -17.77
C ARG A 256 9.13 -0.44 -19.17
N ALA A 257 9.55 -1.68 -19.47
CA ALA A 257 9.88 -2.05 -20.85
C ALA A 257 8.65 -1.84 -21.76
N ARG A 258 8.90 -1.27 -22.94
CA ARG A 258 7.85 -0.97 -23.92
C ARG A 258 7.04 -2.23 -24.25
N GLY A 259 5.72 -2.14 -24.14
CA GLY A 259 4.79 -3.25 -24.44
C GLY A 259 4.50 -4.18 -23.26
N SER A 260 5.20 -4.06 -22.13
CA SER A 260 4.89 -4.82 -20.92
C SER A 260 3.60 -4.31 -20.28
N SER A 261 2.68 -5.22 -19.90
CA SER A 261 1.47 -4.88 -19.15
C SER A 261 1.69 -4.92 -17.62
N GLN A 262 2.70 -5.66 -17.17
CA GLN A 262 3.14 -5.77 -15.78
C GLN A 262 4.67 -5.79 -15.74
N SER A 263 5.28 -5.27 -14.68
CA SER A 263 6.74 -5.29 -14.49
C SER A 263 7.10 -5.49 -13.04
N ILE A 264 8.29 -6.06 -12.78
CA ILE A 264 8.90 -5.97 -11.45
C ILE A 264 9.15 -4.49 -11.13
N CYS A 265 8.77 -4.05 -9.94
CA CYS A 265 8.96 -2.66 -9.52
C CYS A 265 9.85 -2.54 -8.29
N ALA A 266 9.90 -3.57 -7.44
CA ALA A 266 10.80 -3.59 -6.29
C ALA A 266 11.24 -5.02 -5.92
N TRP A 267 12.38 -5.11 -5.26
CA TRP A 267 12.88 -6.33 -4.63
C TRP A 267 13.52 -5.98 -3.30
N VAL A 268 13.08 -6.64 -2.22
CA VAL A 268 13.61 -6.48 -0.87
C VAL A 268 14.12 -7.80 -0.32
N THR A 269 15.24 -7.79 0.40
CA THR A 269 15.78 -8.95 1.11
C THR A 269 16.14 -8.61 2.56
N SER A 270 15.89 -9.54 3.47
CA SER A 270 16.50 -9.58 4.80
C SER A 270 17.55 -10.67 4.87
N GLU A 271 18.78 -10.31 5.27
CA GLU A 271 19.82 -11.30 5.57
C GLU A 271 19.53 -12.06 6.87
N LYS A 272 18.91 -11.41 7.86
CA LYS A 272 18.61 -11.99 9.18
C LYS A 272 17.68 -13.21 9.06
N THR A 273 16.62 -13.10 8.26
CA THR A 273 15.64 -14.19 8.09
C THR A 273 15.87 -14.99 6.81
N GLY A 274 16.62 -14.44 5.85
CA GLY A 274 16.80 -15.00 4.52
C GLY A 274 15.56 -14.87 3.64
N ILE A 275 14.56 -14.08 4.04
CA ILE A 275 13.34 -13.81 3.27
C ILE A 275 13.65 -12.78 2.18
N SER A 276 13.14 -13.03 0.98
CA SER A 276 13.09 -12.05 -0.10
C SER A 276 11.69 -11.87 -0.63
N MET A 277 11.34 -10.64 -0.98
CA MET A 277 10.05 -10.27 -1.58
C MET A 277 10.29 -9.54 -2.90
N LYS A 278 9.74 -10.05 -4.00
CA LYS A 278 9.68 -9.34 -5.29
C LYS A 278 8.27 -8.82 -5.51
N LEU A 279 8.16 -7.54 -5.85
CA LEU A 279 6.91 -6.87 -6.18
C LEU A 279 6.77 -6.70 -7.70
N TYR A 280 5.61 -7.05 -8.23
CA TYR A 280 5.24 -6.80 -9.62
C TYR A 280 3.94 -6.02 -9.67
N THR A 281 3.82 -5.08 -10.61
CA THR A 281 2.60 -4.28 -10.73
C THR A 281 2.32 -3.82 -12.16
N THR A 282 1.06 -3.48 -12.37
CA THR A 282 0.51 -2.80 -13.56
C THR A 282 0.50 -1.28 -13.41
N GLN A 283 0.66 -0.77 -12.19
CA GLN A 283 0.64 0.67 -11.86
C GLN A 283 1.89 1.41 -12.39
N PRO A 284 1.82 2.72 -12.66
CA PRO A 284 2.94 3.48 -13.21
C PRO A 284 3.96 3.95 -12.15
N GLY A 285 3.58 3.99 -10.87
CA GLY A 285 4.44 4.44 -9.78
C GLY A 285 4.43 3.51 -8.57
N ILE A 286 5.40 3.71 -7.69
CA ILE A 286 5.50 3.04 -6.39
C ILE A 286 5.92 4.04 -5.32
N GLN A 287 5.10 4.21 -4.27
CA GLN A 287 5.48 4.98 -3.09
C GLN A 287 6.41 4.13 -2.24
N LEU A 288 7.59 4.65 -1.90
CA LEU A 288 8.37 4.15 -0.78
C LEU A 288 8.11 5.09 0.41
N TYR A 289 7.52 4.54 1.45
CA TYR A 289 7.41 5.20 2.75
C TYR A 289 8.12 4.38 3.82
N THR A 290 9.09 4.94 4.53
CA THR A 290 9.88 4.21 5.55
C THR A 290 9.31 4.29 6.96
N GLY A 291 8.03 4.61 7.12
CA GLY A 291 7.40 4.61 8.44
C GLY A 291 7.97 5.67 9.38
N ASN A 292 8.20 6.87 8.85
CA ASN A 292 8.89 7.98 9.54
C ASN A 292 8.11 8.50 10.76
N PHE A 293 6.80 8.27 10.77
CA PHE A 293 5.84 8.72 11.78
C PHE A 293 5.09 7.56 12.47
N LEU A 294 5.56 6.32 12.32
CA LEU A 294 4.89 5.15 12.92
C LEU A 294 4.77 5.25 14.45
N GLN A 295 5.73 5.91 15.10
CA GLN A 295 5.72 6.19 16.53
C GLN A 295 4.57 7.11 16.99
N ASP A 296 3.91 7.81 16.06
CA ASP A 296 2.80 8.70 16.35
C ASP A 296 1.44 7.97 16.28
N CYS A 297 1.44 6.68 15.89
CA CYS A 297 0.25 5.84 15.89
C CYS A 297 -0.31 5.74 17.32
N PRO A 298 -1.60 6.04 17.55
CA PRO A 298 -2.17 6.09 18.90
C PRO A 298 -2.40 4.71 19.51
N THR A 299 -2.34 3.65 18.69
CA THR A 299 -2.62 2.28 19.11
C THR A 299 -1.36 1.42 19.03
N PRO A 300 -1.24 0.41 19.92
CA PRO A 300 -0.10 -0.49 19.86
C PRO A 300 -0.15 -1.34 18.60
N GLY A 301 1.03 -1.70 18.08
CA GLY A 301 1.15 -2.76 17.09
C GLY A 301 0.89 -4.15 17.69
N LYS A 302 1.05 -5.18 16.86
CA LYS A 302 0.96 -6.59 17.27
C LYS A 302 1.81 -6.90 18.50
N GLY A 303 1.30 -7.78 19.37
CA GLY A 303 1.91 -8.13 20.64
C GLY A 303 1.81 -7.03 21.70
N GLY A 304 0.99 -5.99 21.48
CA GLY A 304 0.88 -4.84 22.38
C GLY A 304 2.10 -3.91 22.35
N VAL A 305 2.96 -4.03 21.34
CA VAL A 305 4.21 -3.26 21.24
C VAL A 305 3.97 -1.99 20.44
N PRO A 306 4.29 -0.78 20.97
CA PRO A 306 4.17 0.45 20.21
C PRO A 306 5.01 0.42 18.93
N MET A 307 4.41 0.86 17.82
CA MET A 307 5.16 1.00 16.56
C MET A 307 6.25 2.04 16.73
N GLN A 308 7.36 1.86 16.02
CA GLN A 308 8.54 2.74 16.11
C GLN A 308 8.86 3.33 14.75
N LYS A 309 9.50 4.49 14.75
CA LYS A 309 10.12 5.05 13.55
C LYS A 309 10.98 4.00 12.87
N TYR A 310 10.80 3.80 11.57
CA TYR A 310 11.47 2.77 10.79
C TYR A 310 11.14 1.31 11.20
N GLY A 311 10.06 1.08 11.95
CA GLY A 311 9.61 -0.26 12.30
C GLY A 311 9.07 -1.06 11.10
N GLY A 312 8.69 -0.38 10.02
CA GLY A 312 8.19 -0.97 8.79
C GLY A 312 8.30 0.00 7.61
N PHE A 313 8.31 -0.52 6.39
CA PHE A 313 8.26 0.28 5.15
C PHE A 313 7.07 -0.10 4.28
N ALA A 314 6.41 0.85 3.64
CA ALA A 314 5.36 0.60 2.65
C ALA A 314 5.93 0.70 1.23
N LEU A 315 5.39 -0.15 0.34
CA LEU A 315 5.68 -0.18 -1.09
C LEU A 315 4.35 -0.12 -1.86
N GLU A 316 3.78 1.08 -1.95
CA GLU A 316 2.43 1.29 -2.46
C GLU A 316 2.46 1.47 -3.97
N THR A 317 2.02 0.48 -4.73
CA THR A 317 1.94 0.58 -6.19
C THR A 317 0.70 1.38 -6.59
N GLN A 318 0.88 2.50 -7.28
CA GLN A 318 -0.18 3.49 -7.51
C GLN A 318 0.05 4.34 -8.76
N HIS A 319 -0.96 5.13 -9.14
CA HIS A 319 -0.73 6.33 -9.95
C HIS A 319 -0.04 7.41 -9.11
N TYR A 320 0.52 8.42 -9.79
CA TYR A 320 1.28 9.47 -9.13
C TYR A 320 0.37 10.28 -8.17
N PRO A 321 0.85 10.62 -6.97
CA PRO A 321 0.17 11.56 -6.10
C PRO A 321 -0.13 12.88 -6.82
N CYS A 322 -1.20 13.55 -6.42
CA CYS A 322 -1.63 14.83 -7.00
C CYS A 322 -1.84 14.84 -8.53
N SER A 323 -1.95 13.69 -9.21
CA SER A 323 -2.22 13.64 -10.66
C SER A 323 -3.37 14.54 -11.14
N PRO A 324 -4.48 14.76 -10.39
CA PRO A 324 -5.51 15.72 -10.81
C PRO A 324 -5.04 17.18 -10.94
N SER A 325 -3.96 17.56 -10.27
CA SER A 325 -3.32 18.89 -10.36
C SER A 325 -2.17 18.96 -11.39
N HIS A 326 -1.73 17.80 -11.91
CA HIS A 326 -0.57 17.66 -12.80
C HIS A 326 -0.98 16.97 -14.11
N PRO A 327 -1.45 17.71 -15.12
CA PRO A 327 -1.92 17.14 -16.40
C PRO A 327 -0.85 16.36 -17.17
N GLU A 328 0.42 16.56 -16.87
CA GLU A 328 1.58 15.83 -17.39
C GLU A 328 1.72 14.41 -16.79
N PHE A 329 1.08 14.13 -15.66
CA PHE A 329 1.10 12.81 -15.03
C PHE A 329 0.09 11.85 -15.67
N PRO A 330 0.28 10.52 -15.52
CA PRO A 330 -0.70 9.53 -15.95
C PRO A 330 -2.09 9.83 -15.36
N THR A 331 -3.09 9.93 -16.23
CA THR A 331 -4.44 10.32 -15.81
C THR A 331 -5.05 9.31 -14.82
N THR A 332 -5.69 9.84 -13.79
CA THR A 332 -6.48 9.08 -12.81
C THR A 332 -7.99 9.17 -13.08
N VAL A 333 -8.40 9.81 -14.18
CA VAL A 333 -9.81 9.96 -14.54
C VAL A 333 -10.40 8.61 -14.96
N LEU A 334 -11.43 8.18 -14.24
CA LEU A 334 -12.29 7.07 -14.64
C LEU A 334 -13.58 7.64 -15.25
N ARG A 335 -13.78 7.40 -16.54
CA ARG A 335 -15.01 7.81 -17.24
C ARG A 335 -16.19 6.91 -16.89
N ALA A 336 -17.39 7.48 -16.90
CA ALA A 336 -18.65 6.76 -16.69
C ALA A 336 -18.74 5.50 -17.57
N GLY A 337 -19.14 4.37 -16.98
CA GLY A 337 -19.28 3.08 -17.66
C GLY A 337 -17.96 2.39 -18.04
N LYS A 338 -16.80 2.99 -17.78
CA LYS A 338 -15.49 2.32 -17.92
C LYS A 338 -15.12 1.56 -16.64
N VAL A 339 -14.12 0.69 -16.77
CA VAL A 339 -13.62 -0.15 -15.69
C VAL A 339 -12.13 0.13 -15.51
N PHE A 340 -11.75 0.54 -14.30
CA PHE A 340 -10.36 0.57 -13.89
C PHE A 340 -9.94 -0.82 -13.40
N ARG A 341 -8.71 -1.22 -13.74
CA ARG A 341 -8.09 -2.47 -13.27
C ARG A 341 -6.65 -2.21 -12.90
N ALA A 342 -6.23 -2.75 -11.77
CA ALA A 342 -4.84 -2.81 -11.39
C ALA A 342 -4.54 -4.13 -10.69
N THR A 343 -3.33 -4.63 -10.89
CA THR A 343 -2.81 -5.83 -10.25
C THR A 343 -1.48 -5.50 -9.58
N THR A 344 -1.31 -5.98 -8.35
CA THR A 344 -0.05 -6.02 -7.61
C THR A 344 0.20 -7.42 -7.08
N THR A 345 1.46 -7.84 -7.08
CA THR A 345 1.85 -9.21 -6.78
C THR A 345 3.07 -9.21 -5.90
N LEU A 346 2.97 -9.85 -4.73
CA LEU A 346 4.06 -10.08 -3.79
C LEU A 346 4.51 -11.53 -3.94
N ARG A 347 5.74 -11.76 -4.38
CA ARG A 347 6.30 -13.11 -4.46
C ARG A 347 7.40 -13.29 -3.44
N PHE A 348 7.22 -14.25 -2.54
CA PHE A 348 8.16 -14.54 -1.45
C PHE A 348 9.08 -15.71 -1.79
N PHE A 349 10.33 -15.57 -1.40
CA PHE A 349 11.37 -16.60 -1.54
C PHE A 349 12.11 -16.73 -0.21
N THR A 350 12.58 -17.94 0.10
CA THR A 350 13.41 -18.19 1.28
C THR A 350 14.65 -19.02 0.94
N GLY A 351 15.76 -18.73 1.63
CA GLY A 351 17.01 -19.48 1.50
C GLY A 351 17.72 -19.30 0.14
N LYS A 352 18.26 -20.39 -0.42
CA LYS A 352 19.07 -20.35 -1.67
C LYS A 352 18.29 -19.89 -2.91
N GLN A 353 16.96 -19.92 -2.87
CA GLN A 353 16.09 -19.49 -3.98
C GLN A 353 15.98 -17.97 -4.12
N CYS A 354 16.46 -17.21 -3.13
CA CYS A 354 16.32 -15.76 -3.10
C CYS A 354 17.06 -15.05 -4.23
N GLY A 355 18.10 -15.65 -4.82
CA GLY A 355 19.04 -14.90 -5.68
C GLY A 355 19.87 -13.92 -4.84
N LYS A 356 20.80 -13.20 -5.48
CA LYS A 356 21.56 -12.13 -4.82
C LYS A 356 21.15 -10.79 -5.42
N LEU A 357 20.77 -9.88 -4.54
CA LEU A 357 20.54 -8.47 -4.84
C LEU A 357 21.87 -7.73 -4.85
#